data_AF-A0A1W9P4X9-F1
#
_entry.id   AF-A0A1W9P4X9-F1
#
_cell.length_a   1.000
_cell.length_b   1.000
_cell.length_c   1.000
_cell.angle_alpha   90.00
_cell.angle_beta   90.00
_cell.angle_gamma   90.00
#
_symmetry.space_group_name_H-M   'P 1'
#
loop_
_entity.id
_entity.type
_entity.pdbx_description
1 polymer ?
#
loop_
_entity_poly.entity_id
_entity_poly.type
_entity_poly.pdbx_seq_one_letter_code
_entity_poly.pdbx_strand_id
1 'polypeptide(L)'
;MNKKTRILKLDSQNPEIEGVKEAAEIIRKGQLVIFPTETVYGLGADFANPEAIQRIYQIKKRPQNRPLSVHIACREDAERLIKNPPPIFYALSKAFWPGPLTLIAPISAAPDLQLPLKKH
;
A
#
# COMPACT_ATOMS: atom_id res chain seq x y z
N MET A 1 -8.59 -6.21 25.08
CA MET A 1 -8.45 -4.83 24.56
C MET A 1 -9.66 -4.49 23.72
N ASN A 2 -10.40 -3.45 24.10
CA ASN A 2 -11.60 -3.00 23.40
C ASN A 2 -11.16 -2.32 22.08
N LYS A 3 -11.15 -3.07 20.96
CA LYS A 3 -10.71 -2.54 19.65
C LYS A 3 -11.81 -1.63 19.11
N LYS A 4 -11.78 -0.35 19.49
CA LYS A 4 -12.68 0.66 18.94
C LYS A 4 -12.15 1.14 17.60
N THR A 5 -12.88 0.85 16.53
CA THR A 5 -12.59 1.41 15.19
C THR A 5 -12.79 2.92 15.24
N ARG A 6 -11.79 3.67 14.77
CA ARG A 6 -11.88 5.13 14.64
C ARG A 6 -12.28 5.47 13.21
N ILE A 7 -13.21 6.41 13.06
CA ILE A 7 -13.69 6.87 11.76
C ILE A 7 -13.20 8.30 11.58
N LEU A 8 -12.34 8.50 10.57
CA LEU A 8 -11.89 9.81 10.12
C LEU A 8 -12.74 10.19 8.90
N LYS A 9 -13.40 11.35 8.94
CA LYS A 9 -14.08 11.92 7.78
C LYS A 9 -13.10 12.87 7.11
N LEU A 10 -12.73 12.56 5.87
CA LEU A 10 -11.83 13.37 5.05
C LEU A 10 -12.52 13.65 3.72
N ASP A 11 -12.24 14.81 3.14
CA ASP A 11 -12.66 15.10 1.77
C ASP A 11 -11.89 14.19 0.79
N SER A 12 -12.59 13.62 -0.20
CA SER A 12 -11.99 12.67 -1.13
C SER A 12 -11.18 13.33 -2.25
N GLN A 13 -11.43 14.60 -2.54
CA GLN A 13 -10.72 15.38 -3.57
C GLN A 13 -9.63 16.27 -2.98
N ASN A 14 -9.82 16.73 -1.73
CA ASN A 14 -8.88 17.57 -1.03
C ASN A 14 -8.75 17.13 0.46
N PRO A 15 -8.20 15.94 0.71
CA PRO A 15 -8.11 15.39 2.06
C PRO A 15 -7.23 16.25 2.96
N GLU A 16 -7.68 16.45 4.19
CA GLU A 16 -6.92 17.17 5.19
C GLU A 16 -5.62 16.42 5.51
N ILE A 17 -4.49 17.11 5.31
CA ILE A 17 -3.14 16.53 5.49
C ILE A 17 -2.99 15.88 6.87
N GLU A 18 -3.56 16.48 7.92
CA GLU A 18 -3.48 15.93 9.28
C GLU A 18 -4.20 14.58 9.42
N GLY A 19 -5.35 14.41 8.77
CA GLY A 19 -6.05 13.12 8.75
C GLY A 19 -5.28 12.04 7.99
N VAL A 20 -4.63 12.42 6.88
CA VAL A 20 -3.76 11.51 6.12
C VAL A 20 -2.53 11.13 6.94
N LYS A 21 -1.89 12.11 7.61
CA LYS A 21 -0.75 11.86 8.52
C LYS A 21 -1.13 10.93 9.65
N GLU A 22 -2.31 11.14 10.26
CA GLU A 22 -2.81 10.28 11.31
C GLU A 22 -3.00 8.83 10.83
N ALA A 23 -3.61 8.64 9.65
CA ALA A 23 -3.76 7.33 9.05
C ALA A 23 -2.39 6.67 8.75
N ALA A 24 -1.43 7.45 8.26
CA ALA A 24 -0.07 6.96 8.02
C ALA A 24 0.63 6.51 9.32
N GLU A 25 0.46 7.26 10.42
CA GLU A 25 0.99 6.88 11.74
C GLU A 25 0.36 5.59 12.29
N ILE A 26 -0.94 5.38 12.06
CA ILE A 26 -1.63 4.14 12.41
C ILE A 26 -1.01 2.96 11.65
N ILE A 27 -0.78 3.11 10.34
CA ILE A 27 -0.14 2.08 9.51
C ILE A 27 1.28 1.78 10.02
N ARG A 28 2.09 2.82 10.30
CA ARG A 28 3.47 2.67 10.83
C ARG A 28 3.52 1.94 12.17
N LYS A 29 2.48 2.04 12.99
CA LYS A 29 2.33 1.29 14.25
C LYS A 29 1.88 -0.16 14.04
N GLY A 30 1.86 -0.67 12.81
CA GLY A 30 1.44 -2.04 12.47
C GLY A 30 -0.06 -2.27 12.57
N GLN A 31 -0.85 -1.19 12.61
CA GLN A 31 -2.31 -1.25 12.59
C GLN A 31 -2.84 -1.15 11.16
N LEU A 32 -4.15 -1.38 11.00
CA LEU A 32 -4.79 -1.45 9.70
C LEU A 32 -5.65 -0.22 9.45
N VAL A 33 -5.70 0.22 8.20
CA VAL A 33 -6.54 1.33 7.75
C VAL A 33 -7.44 0.86 6.62
N ILE A 34 -8.71 1.26 6.68
CA ILE A 34 -9.65 1.11 5.57
C ILE A 34 -9.76 2.47 4.89
N PHE A 35 -9.57 2.51 3.57
CA PHE A 35 -9.60 3.75 2.78
C PHE A 35 -10.32 3.53 1.45
N PRO A 36 -10.99 4.56 0.90
CA PRO A 36 -11.65 4.46 -0.41
C PRO A 36 -10.62 4.45 -1.55
N THR A 37 -10.87 3.65 -2.59
CA THR A 37 -10.24 3.79 -3.92
C THR A 37 -11.30 4.12 -4.98
N GLU A 38 -10.93 4.24 -6.27
CA GLU A 38 -11.92 4.54 -7.30
C GLU A 38 -12.93 3.40 -7.54
N THR A 39 -12.58 2.17 -7.13
CA THR A 39 -13.38 0.96 -7.39
C THR A 39 -13.96 0.30 -6.14
N VAL A 40 -13.23 0.23 -5.02
CA VAL A 40 -13.66 -0.45 -3.79
C VAL A 40 -12.96 0.14 -2.56
N TYR A 41 -13.42 -0.23 -1.36
CA TYR A 41 -12.63 0.06 -0.16
C TYR A 41 -11.41 -0.86 -0.07
N GLY A 42 -10.24 -0.26 0.07
CA GLY A 42 -8.99 -0.93 0.39
C GLY A 42 -8.85 -1.17 1.89
N LEU A 43 -8.28 -2.32 2.27
CA LEU A 43 -7.74 -2.55 3.61
C LEU A 43 -6.22 -2.57 3.48
N GLY A 44 -5.58 -1.53 4.01
CA GLY A 44 -4.14 -1.31 3.96
C GLY A 44 -3.45 -1.65 5.28
N ALA A 45 -2.18 -2.02 5.14
CA ALA A 45 -1.22 -2.25 6.21
C ALA A 45 0.17 -1.83 5.70
N ASP A 46 1.12 -1.76 6.62
CA ASP A 46 2.53 -1.63 6.26
C ASP A 46 3.00 -2.92 5.56
N PHE A 47 3.49 -2.76 4.33
CA PHE A 47 4.02 -3.85 3.51
C PHE A 47 5.28 -4.48 4.13
N ALA A 48 6.06 -3.73 4.90
CA ALA A 48 7.25 -4.23 5.56
C ALA A 48 6.96 -4.95 6.89
N ASN A 49 5.70 -5.01 7.33
CA ASN A 49 5.30 -5.60 8.61
C ASN A 49 4.56 -6.94 8.43
N PRO A 50 5.24 -8.10 8.63
CA PRO A 50 4.63 -9.41 8.45
C PRO A 50 3.41 -9.66 9.34
N GLU A 51 3.39 -9.14 10.57
CA GLU A 51 2.25 -9.30 11.47
C GLU A 51 1.02 -8.55 10.95
N ALA A 52 1.21 -7.35 10.43
CA ALA A 52 0.13 -6.55 9.88
C ALA A 52 -0.44 -7.21 8.61
N ILE A 53 0.42 -7.76 7.75
CA ILE A 53 0.03 -8.58 6.60
C ILE A 53 -0.78 -9.80 7.03
N GLN A 54 -0.33 -10.53 8.05
CA GLN A 54 -1.05 -11.69 8.58
C GLN A 54 -2.45 -11.31 9.08
N ARG A 55 -2.59 -10.15 9.74
CA ARG A 55 -3.90 -9.61 10.15
C ARG A 55 -4.81 -9.32 8.96
N ILE A 56 -4.29 -8.81 7.83
CA ILE A 56 -5.09 -8.65 6.59
C ILE A 56 -5.64 -10.00 6.12
N TYR A 57 -4.82 -11.04 6.06
CA TYR A 57 -5.26 -12.38 5.64
C TYR A 57 -6.35 -12.94 6.56
N GLN A 58 -6.18 -12.80 7.88
CA GLN A 58 -7.17 -13.23 8.87
C GLN A 58 -8.51 -12.51 8.71
N ILE A 59 -8.49 -11.18 8.56
CA ILE A 59 -9.73 -10.37 8.45
C ILE A 59 -10.44 -10.64 7.13
N LYS A 60 -9.71 -10.69 6.01
CA LYS A 60 -10.29 -10.97 4.69
C LYS A 60 -10.70 -12.42 4.49
N LYS A 61 -10.39 -13.31 5.46
CA LYS A 61 -10.55 -14.78 5.34
C LYS A 61 -9.96 -15.31 4.02
N ARG A 62 -8.86 -14.70 3.57
CA ARG A 62 -8.23 -15.00 2.27
C ARG A 62 -7.19 -16.09 2.49
N PRO A 63 -7.12 -17.13 1.64
CA PRO A 63 -6.05 -18.11 1.75
C PRO A 63 -4.68 -17.42 1.55
N GLN A 64 -3.70 -17.76 2.38
CA GLN A 64 -2.40 -17.08 2.44
C GLN A 64 -1.57 -17.22 1.15
N ASN A 65 -1.93 -18.16 0.28
CA ASN A 65 -1.30 -18.36 -1.01
C ASN A 65 -1.74 -17.36 -2.09
N ARG A 66 -2.71 -16.46 -1.81
CA ARG A 66 -3.14 -15.44 -2.77
C ARG A 66 -2.49 -14.09 -2.46
N PRO A 67 -1.52 -13.63 -3.27
CA PRO A 67 -0.77 -12.42 -2.99
C PRO A 67 -1.71 -11.21 -2.82
N LEU A 68 -1.26 -10.27 -1.99
CA LEU A 68 -1.89 -8.96 -1.79
C LEU A 68 -1.22 -7.96 -2.74
N SER A 69 -2.01 -7.02 -3.27
CA SER A 69 -1.47 -5.91 -4.06
C SER A 69 -0.77 -4.90 -3.16
N VAL A 70 0.38 -4.39 -3.62
CA VAL A 70 1.10 -3.28 -2.97
C VAL A 70 0.71 -1.98 -3.66
N HIS A 71 0.28 -0.98 -2.89
CA HIS A 71 0.05 0.36 -3.40
C HIS A 71 1.34 1.17 -3.25
N ILE A 72 1.75 1.84 -4.31
CA ILE A 72 2.96 2.67 -4.36
C ILE A 72 2.58 4.14 -4.58
N ALA A 73 3.36 5.05 -4.02
CA ALA A 73 3.16 6.49 -4.25
C ALA A 73 3.79 6.95 -5.56
N CYS A 74 4.89 6.30 -5.98
CA CYS A 74 5.59 6.63 -7.22
C CYS A 74 6.21 5.39 -7.87
N ARG A 75 6.49 5.46 -9.19
CA ARG A 75 7.08 4.36 -9.96
C ARG A 75 8.42 3.90 -9.37
N GLU A 76 9.21 4.84 -8.84
CA GLU A 76 10.51 4.57 -8.24
C GLU A 76 10.41 3.63 -7.02
N ASP A 77 9.27 3.63 -6.31
CA ASP A 77 9.04 2.66 -5.23
C ASP A 77 8.83 1.24 -5.79
N ALA A 78 8.09 1.10 -6.89
CA ALA A 78 7.91 -0.18 -7.57
C ALA A 78 9.22 -0.70 -8.20
N GLU A 79 10.06 0.18 -8.75
CA GLU A 79 11.38 -0.19 -9.29
C GLU A 79 12.28 -0.85 -8.23
N ARG A 80 12.22 -0.37 -6.97
CA ARG A 80 12.96 -0.98 -5.85
C ARG A 80 12.37 -2.31 -5.41
N LEU A 81 11.05 -2.48 -5.57
CA LEU A 81 10.33 -3.69 -5.18
C LEU A 81 10.47 -4.82 -6.19
N ILE A 82 10.60 -4.52 -7.48
CA ILE A 82 10.59 -5.52 -8.55
C ILE A 82 12.01 -6.04 -8.80
N LYS A 83 12.17 -7.37 -8.85
CA LYS A 83 13.43 -8.00 -9.24
C LYS A 83 13.66 -7.82 -10.74
N ASN A 84 14.72 -7.11 -11.13
CA ASN A 84 15.14 -6.89 -12.53
C ASN A 84 13.99 -6.41 -13.43
N PRO A 85 13.45 -5.18 -13.23
CA PRO A 85 12.31 -4.68 -13.98
C PRO A 85 12.64 -4.60 -15.49
N PRO A 86 11.87 -5.27 -16.37
CA PRO A 86 12.14 -5.28 -17.81
C PRO A 86 11.75 -3.96 -18.48
N PRO A 87 12.22 -3.64 -19.70
CA PRO A 87 11.85 -2.41 -20.42
C PRO A 87 10.34 -2.15 -20.52
N ILE A 88 9.53 -3.21 -20.64
CA ILE A 88 8.07 -3.11 -20.70
C ILE A 88 7.46 -2.55 -19.41
N PHE A 89 8.07 -2.77 -18.24
CA PHE A 89 7.62 -2.16 -16.98
C PHE A 89 7.66 -0.64 -17.06
N TYR A 90 8.73 -0.07 -17.61
CA TYR A 90 8.89 1.39 -17.73
C TYR A 90 7.91 1.99 -18.74
N ALA A 91 7.65 1.30 -19.85
CA ALA A 91 6.68 1.74 -20.84
C ALA A 91 5.25 1.76 -20.27
N LEU A 92 4.85 0.67 -19.60
CA LEU A 92 3.51 0.55 -19.01
C LEU A 92 3.29 1.51 -17.84
N SER A 93 4.23 1.57 -16.90
CA SER A 93 4.12 2.48 -15.75
C SER A 93 4.07 3.95 -16.20
N LYS A 94 4.86 4.34 -17.20
CA LYS A 94 4.82 5.71 -17.74
C LYS A 94 3.47 6.05 -18.40
N ALA A 95 2.84 5.09 -19.07
CA ALA A 95 1.61 5.33 -19.82
C ALA A 95 0.34 5.27 -18.94
N PHE A 96 0.34 4.42 -17.91
CA PHE A 96 -0.88 4.07 -17.19
C PHE A 96 -0.84 4.41 -15.68
N TRP A 97 0.29 4.86 -15.14
CA TRP A 97 0.38 5.31 -13.75
C TRP A 97 0.56 6.84 -13.63
N PRO A 98 -0.12 7.49 -12.67
CA PRO A 98 -1.13 6.94 -11.76
C PRO A 98 -2.42 6.53 -12.50
N GLY A 99 -2.98 5.36 -12.16
CA GLY A 99 -4.15 4.81 -12.85
C GLY A 99 -4.39 3.33 -12.56
N PRO A 100 -5.45 2.73 -13.16
CA PRO A 100 -6.00 1.43 -12.77
C PRO A 100 -5.22 0.22 -13.34
N LEU A 101 -3.91 0.35 -13.55
CA LEU A 101 -3.06 -0.75 -14.00
C LEU A 101 -2.37 -1.42 -12.81
N THR A 102 -2.50 -2.75 -12.69
CA THR A 102 -1.72 -3.55 -11.74
C THR A 102 -0.70 -4.38 -12.50
N LEU A 103 0.57 -4.31 -12.11
CA LEU A 103 1.65 -5.12 -12.67
C LEU A 103 2.00 -6.26 -11.73
N ILE A 104 2.12 -7.48 -12.27
CA ILE A 104 2.54 -8.67 -11.52
C ILE A 104 4.00 -8.95 -11.85
N ALA A 105 4.87 -8.95 -10.84
CA ALA A 105 6.29 -9.22 -11.01
C ALA A 105 6.90 -9.88 -9.75
N PRO A 106 8.03 -10.61 -9.89
CA PRO A 106 8.76 -11.14 -8.74
C PRO A 106 9.31 -10.02 -7.87
N ILE A 107 9.24 -10.18 -6.55
CA ILE A 107 9.81 -9.23 -5.60
C ILE A 107 11.35 -9.35 -5.54
N SER A 108 12.03 -8.23 -5.38
CA SER A 108 13.46 -8.15 -5.08
C SER A 108 13.75 -8.72 -3.68
N ALA A 109 14.91 -9.34 -3.49
CA ALA A 109 15.28 -10.06 -2.27
C ALA A 109 15.63 -9.14 -1.07
N ALA A 110 15.47 -7.83 -1.21
CA ALA A 110 15.77 -6.85 -0.16
C ALA A 110 14.48 -6.30 0.47
N PRO A 111 13.87 -6.98 1.46
CA PRO A 111 12.71 -6.48 2.20
C PRO A 111 13.05 -5.33 3.17
N ASP A 112 14.33 -4.91 3.27
CA ASP A 112 14.75 -3.69 3.98
C ASP A 112 14.35 -2.41 3.21
N LEU A 113 13.14 -2.40 2.66
CA LEU A 113 12.48 -1.22 2.12
C LEU A 113 11.99 -0.36 3.28
N GLN A 114 12.92 0.21 4.03
CA GLN A 114 12.71 1.57 4.51
C GLN A 114 12.71 2.46 3.26
N LEU A 115 11.60 2.48 2.52
CA LEU A 115 11.43 3.37 1.39
C LEU A 115 11.71 4.78 1.92
N PRO A 116 12.75 5.48 1.42
CA PRO A 116 13.01 6.83 1.88
C PRO A 116 11.80 7.66 1.49
N LEU A 117 11.00 8.04 2.48
CA LEU A 117 9.97 9.05 2.32
C LEU A 117 10.71 10.28 1.79
N LYS A 118 10.49 10.64 0.53
CA LYS A 118 10.90 11.96 0.06
C LYS A 118 10.19 12.94 0.98
N LYS A 119 10.95 13.62 1.84
CA LYS A 119 10.49 14.79 2.58
C LYS A 119 10.16 15.83 1.50
N HIS A 120 8.90 15.94 1.15
CA HIS A 120 8.35 17.10 0.47
C HIS A 120 7.83 18.06 1.54
#